data_AF-A0A329E7M2-F1
#
_entry.id   AF-A0A329E7M2-F1
#
_cell.length_a   1.000
_cell.length_b   1.000
_cell.length_c   1.000
_cell.angle_alpha   90.00
_cell.angle_beta   90.00
_cell.angle_gamma   90.00
#
_symmetry.space_group_name_H-M   'P 1'
#
loop_
_entity.id
_entity.type
_entity.pdbx_description
1 polymer ?
#
loop_
_entity_poly.entity_id
_entity_poly.type
_entity_poly.pdbx_seq_one_letter_code
_entity_poly.pdbx_strand_id
1 'polypeptide(L)'
;MLIDKQRRANQEQVQDLSDNESIWEEHELPAVDSLAQCLPKALLKLTESESEIIKQCDLQGLTQQQFAEQNGLTLVATKSRIQRARQKLRNVLQVQCHIRFDEQQRVCCFFQD
;
A
#
# COMPACT_ATOMS: atom_id res chain seq x y z
N MET A 1 1.52 25.13 39.20
CA MET A 1 0.93 23.77 39.31
C MET A 1 -0.58 23.89 39.08
N LEU A 2 -1.03 23.58 37.87
CA LEU A 2 -2.43 23.70 37.42
C LEU A 2 -2.96 22.33 36.94
N ILE A 3 -2.57 21.26 37.63
CA ILE A 3 -3.00 19.89 37.28
C ILE A 3 -4.10 19.39 38.25
N ASP A 4 -4.37 20.07 39.35
CA ASP A 4 -5.19 19.50 40.43
C ASP A 4 -6.68 19.91 40.45
N LYS A 5 -7.14 20.70 39.49
CA LYS A 5 -8.56 21.12 39.42
C LYS A 5 -9.41 20.32 38.43
N GLN A 6 -8.79 19.56 37.52
CA GLN A 6 -9.53 18.77 36.53
C GLN A 6 -9.90 17.35 37.00
N ARG A 7 -9.43 16.92 38.17
CA ARG A 7 -9.67 15.55 38.66
C ARG A 7 -11.03 15.37 39.34
N ARG A 8 -11.61 16.46 39.88
CA ARG A 8 -12.88 16.42 40.64
C ARG A 8 -14.14 16.65 39.80
N ALA A 9 -14.00 16.94 38.50
CA ALA A 9 -15.15 17.19 37.62
C ALA A 9 -15.52 15.98 36.72
N ASN A 10 -14.78 14.87 36.80
CA ASN A 10 -14.99 13.71 35.93
C ASN A 10 -15.33 12.42 36.72
N GLN A 11 -15.79 12.57 37.97
CA GLN A 11 -16.05 11.46 38.89
C GLN A 11 -17.52 11.03 38.94
N GLU A 12 -18.38 11.56 38.09
CA GLU A 12 -19.81 11.20 38.05
C GLU A 12 -20.28 10.97 36.62
N GLN A 13 -19.68 9.98 35.93
CA GLN A 13 -20.37 9.22 34.91
C GLN A 13 -19.93 7.76 35.01
N VAL A 14 -20.35 7.11 36.09
CA VAL A 14 -20.50 5.65 36.11
C VAL A 14 -21.71 5.37 35.23
N GLN A 15 -21.47 5.22 33.93
CA GLN A 15 -22.47 4.68 33.02
C GLN A 15 -22.47 3.16 33.18
N ASP A 16 -23.67 2.69 33.46
CA ASP A 16 -24.12 1.31 33.55
C ASP A 16 -23.48 0.43 32.47
N LEU A 17 -22.83 -0.66 32.90
CA LEU A 17 -22.27 -1.67 32.01
C LEU A 17 -23.41 -2.54 31.49
N SER A 18 -24.19 -2.00 30.55
CA SER A 18 -25.13 -2.78 29.75
C SER A 18 -24.36 -3.53 28.67
N ASP A 19 -24.27 -4.85 28.85
CA ASP A 19 -24.02 -5.88 27.83
C ASP A 19 -23.13 -5.45 26.66
N ASN A 20 -21.81 -5.62 26.86
CA ASN A 20 -20.85 -5.69 25.77
C ASN A 20 -21.12 -6.97 24.97
N GLU A 21 -22.16 -6.95 24.14
CA GLU A 21 -22.19 -7.76 22.93
C GLU A 21 -20.91 -7.40 22.17
N SER A 22 -20.05 -8.39 22.01
CA SER A 22 -18.85 -8.27 21.19
C SER A 22 -19.29 -7.95 19.76
N ILE A 23 -19.33 -6.66 19.43
CA ILE A 23 -19.36 -6.19 18.05
C ILE A 23 -17.99 -6.57 17.49
N TRP A 24 -17.90 -7.77 16.93
CA TRP A 24 -16.82 -8.08 16.01
C TRP A 24 -17.08 -7.19 14.79
N GLU A 25 -16.58 -5.95 14.82
CA GLU A 25 -16.42 -5.17 13.61
C GLU A 25 -15.46 -5.98 12.74
N GLU A 26 -16.02 -6.79 11.84
CA GLU A 26 -15.34 -7.28 10.64
C GLU A 26 -14.91 -6.03 9.87
N HIS A 27 -13.77 -5.45 10.28
CA HIS A 27 -13.05 -4.52 9.45
C HIS A 27 -12.63 -5.34 8.23
N GLU A 28 -13.37 -5.21 7.14
CA GLU A 28 -12.91 -5.61 5.82
C GLU A 28 -11.47 -5.08 5.69
N LEU A 29 -10.51 -5.99 5.61
CA LEU A 29 -9.12 -5.60 5.41
C LEU A 29 -9.10 -4.65 4.20
N PRO A 30 -8.43 -3.49 4.28
CA PRO A 30 -8.35 -2.58 3.15
C PRO A 30 -7.89 -3.37 1.93
N ALA A 31 -8.50 -3.17 0.75
CA ALA A 31 -8.19 -3.90 -0.48
C ALA A 31 -6.69 -3.93 -0.87
N VAL A 32 -5.87 -3.11 -0.21
CA VAL A 32 -4.41 -3.05 -0.31
C VAL A 32 -3.71 -4.26 0.37
N ASP A 33 -4.24 -4.80 1.47
CA ASP A 33 -3.61 -5.92 2.20
C ASP A 33 -3.78 -7.26 1.46
N SER A 34 -4.88 -7.46 0.73
CA SER A 34 -5.03 -8.65 -0.15
C SER A 34 -4.13 -8.56 -1.39
N LEU A 35 -3.84 -7.34 -1.86
CA LEU A 35 -2.99 -7.04 -3.01
C LEU A 35 -1.51 -7.39 -2.79
N ALA A 36 -1.04 -7.28 -1.55
CA ALA A 36 0.34 -7.64 -1.19
C ALA A 36 0.64 -9.10 -1.55
N GLN A 37 -0.34 -9.99 -1.47
CA GLN A 37 -0.20 -11.41 -1.85
C GLN A 37 -0.08 -11.62 -3.36
N CYS A 38 -0.62 -10.68 -4.16
CA CYS A 38 -0.57 -10.75 -5.62
C CYS A 38 0.71 -10.16 -6.21
N LEU A 39 1.36 -9.23 -5.49
CA LEU A 39 2.56 -8.53 -5.96
C LEU A 39 3.71 -9.48 -6.39
N PRO A 40 4.07 -10.55 -5.63
CA PRO A 40 5.12 -11.47 -6.06
C PRO A 40 4.80 -12.14 -7.41
N LYS A 41 3.54 -12.54 -7.62
CA LYS A 41 3.10 -13.16 -8.88
C LYS A 41 3.12 -12.17 -10.04
N ALA A 42 2.69 -10.93 -9.78
CA ALA A 42 2.69 -9.88 -10.79
C ALA A 42 4.12 -9.51 -11.24
N LEU A 43 5.06 -9.42 -10.30
CA LEU A 43 6.47 -9.14 -10.59
C LEU A 43 7.16 -10.20 -11.45
N LEU A 44 6.69 -11.46 -11.41
CA LEU A 44 7.18 -12.55 -12.28
C LEU A 44 6.70 -12.43 -13.73
N LYS A 45 5.72 -11.56 -14.03
CA LYS A 45 5.26 -11.29 -15.40
C LYS A 45 5.98 -10.12 -16.08
N LEU A 46 6.81 -9.41 -15.32
CA LEU A 46 7.68 -8.37 -15.84
C LEU A 46 8.98 -9.02 -16.38
N THR A 47 9.67 -8.30 -17.26
CA THR A 47 11.05 -8.69 -17.60
C THR A 47 11.94 -8.51 -16.37
N GLU A 48 13.09 -9.17 -16.35
CA GLU A 48 14.04 -9.08 -15.22
C GLU A 48 14.41 -7.62 -14.91
N SER A 49 14.74 -6.83 -15.94
CA SER A 49 15.08 -5.41 -15.75
C SER A 49 13.92 -4.56 -15.24
N GLU A 50 12.68 -4.85 -15.65
CA GLU A 50 11.49 -4.16 -15.15
C GLU A 50 11.18 -4.55 -13.71
N SER A 51 11.30 -5.84 -13.36
CA SER A 51 11.06 -6.34 -12.01
C SER A 51 12.10 -5.78 -11.03
N GLU A 52 13.36 -5.72 -11.45
CA GLU A 52 14.47 -5.25 -10.62
C GLU A 52 14.36 -3.76 -10.27
N ILE A 53 14.06 -2.92 -11.25
CA ILE A 53 13.91 -1.48 -10.99
C ILE A 53 12.74 -1.17 -10.06
N ILE A 54 11.63 -1.92 -10.13
CA ILE A 54 10.52 -1.82 -9.18
C ILE A 54 10.97 -2.26 -7.78
N LYS A 55 11.62 -3.43 -7.66
CA LYS A 55 12.05 -3.94 -6.35
C LYS A 55 12.98 -2.97 -5.64
N GLN A 56 14.01 -2.51 -6.34
CA GLN A 56 15.00 -1.63 -5.72
C GLN A 56 14.40 -0.25 -5.41
N CYS A 57 13.70 0.37 -6.36
CA CYS A 57 13.26 1.75 -6.19
C CYS A 57 11.97 1.87 -5.36
N ASP A 58 10.97 1.04 -5.65
CA ASP A 58 9.63 1.20 -5.08
C ASP A 58 9.43 0.38 -3.80
N LEU A 59 10.13 -0.75 -3.66
CA LEU A 59 9.96 -1.64 -2.50
C LEU A 59 11.09 -1.51 -1.47
N GLN A 60 12.34 -1.34 -1.93
CA GLN A 60 13.52 -1.21 -1.06
C GLN A 60 13.92 0.25 -0.80
N GLY A 61 13.28 1.21 -1.49
CA GLY A 61 13.49 2.64 -1.27
C GLY A 61 14.80 3.19 -1.85
N LEU A 62 15.46 2.46 -2.76
CA LEU A 62 16.62 2.98 -3.47
C LEU A 62 16.19 4.19 -4.32
N THR A 63 16.94 5.28 -4.28
CA THR A 63 16.59 6.42 -5.15
C THR A 63 16.84 6.07 -6.62
N GLN A 64 16.05 6.64 -7.53
CA GLN A 64 16.25 6.47 -8.97
C GLN A 64 17.64 6.93 -9.43
N GLN A 65 18.24 7.90 -8.73
CA GLN A 65 19.60 8.34 -9.01
C GLN A 65 20.63 7.26 -8.64
N GLN A 66 20.53 6.69 -7.44
CA GLN A 66 21.41 5.60 -7.02
C GLN A 66 21.25 4.36 -7.92
N PHE A 67 20.01 4.02 -8.29
CA PHE A 67 19.76 2.94 -9.26
C PHE A 67 20.45 3.22 -10.60
N ALA A 68 20.38 4.46 -11.08
CA ALA A 68 21.01 4.86 -12.34
C ALA A 68 22.53 4.69 -12.27
N GLU A 69 23.16 5.15 -11.19
CA GLU A 69 24.61 5.04 -10.94
C GLU A 69 25.05 3.57 -10.89
N GLN A 70 24.33 2.72 -10.14
CA GLN A 70 24.66 1.29 -9.99
C GLN A 70 24.52 0.50 -11.29
N ASN A 71 23.61 0.91 -12.17
CA ASN A 71 23.31 0.20 -13.43
C ASN A 71 23.93 0.86 -14.67
N GLY A 72 24.77 1.88 -14.51
CA GLY A 72 25.40 2.58 -15.63
C GLY A 72 24.41 3.30 -16.56
N LEU A 73 23.31 3.81 -16.00
CA LEU A 73 22.25 4.51 -16.73
C LEU A 73 22.27 6.00 -16.41
N THR A 74 21.67 6.79 -17.31
CA THR A 74 21.34 8.19 -16.97
C THR A 74 20.09 8.24 -16.11
N LEU A 75 19.93 9.31 -15.31
CA LEU A 75 18.72 9.53 -14.53
C LEU A 75 17.46 9.60 -15.42
N VAL A 76 17.57 10.20 -16.60
CA VAL A 76 16.46 10.31 -17.57
C VAL A 76 16.06 8.93 -18.11
N ALA A 77 17.04 8.10 -18.48
CA ALA A 77 16.77 6.73 -18.92
C ALA A 77 16.12 5.90 -17.81
N THR A 78 16.59 6.06 -16.58
CA THR A 78 16.04 5.37 -15.39
C THR A 78 14.59 5.79 -15.13
N LYS A 79 14.28 7.09 -15.18
CA LYS A 79 12.91 7.62 -15.08
C LYS A 79 11.97 7.03 -16.13
N SER A 80 12.42 6.96 -17.39
CA SER A 80 11.62 6.36 -18.46
C SER A 80 11.40 4.85 -18.25
N ARG A 81 12.42 4.12 -17.79
CA ARG A 81 12.32 2.68 -17.50
C ARG A 81 11.37 2.40 -16.36
N ILE A 82 11.51 3.10 -15.23
CA ILE A 82 10.66 2.87 -14.05
C ILE A 82 9.20 3.22 -14.35
N GLN A 83 8.95 4.30 -15.11
CA GLN A 83 7.59 4.66 -15.51
C GLN A 83 6.92 3.54 -16.32
N ARG A 84 7.63 2.99 -17.32
CA ARG A 84 7.11 1.88 -18.13
C ARG A 84 6.91 0.61 -17.31
N ALA A 85 7.85 0.29 -16.42
CA ALA A 85 7.74 -0.86 -15.52
C ALA A 85 6.51 -0.73 -14.61
N ARG A 86 6.28 0.45 -14.02
CA ARG A 86 5.10 0.73 -13.18
C ARG A 86 3.79 0.62 -13.96
N GLN A 87 3.74 1.15 -15.19
CA GLN A 87 2.56 1.02 -16.04
C GLN A 87 2.25 -0.44 -16.36
N LYS A 88 3.28 -1.23 -16.68
CA LYS A 88 3.13 -2.66 -16.96
C LYS A 88 2.69 -3.44 -15.72
N LEU A 89 3.30 -3.18 -14.57
CA LEU A 89 2.92 -3.77 -13.29
C LEU A 89 1.45 -3.49 -12.98
N ARG A 90 1.01 -2.24 -13.14
CA ARG A 90 -0.39 -1.84 -12.98
C ARG A 90 -1.31 -2.69 -13.86
N ASN A 91 -1.00 -2.83 -15.15
CA ASN A 91 -1.82 -3.63 -16.07
C ASN A 91 -1.86 -5.11 -15.67
N VAL A 92 -0.74 -5.68 -15.24
CA VAL A 92 -0.68 -7.07 -14.76
C VAL A 92 -1.54 -7.25 -13.52
N LEU A 93 -1.46 -6.33 -12.56
CA LEU A 93 -2.28 -6.39 -11.35
C LEU A 93 -3.77 -6.31 -11.68
N GLN A 94 -4.18 -5.45 -12.62
CA GLN A 94 -5.58 -5.34 -13.06
C GLN A 94 -6.12 -6.64 -13.65
N VAL A 95 -5.31 -7.33 -14.44
CA VAL A 95 -5.71 -8.55 -15.15
C VAL A 95 -5.65 -9.77 -14.24
N GLN A 96 -4.58 -9.95 -13.46
CA GLN A 96 -4.38 -11.16 -12.67
C GLN A 96 -5.01 -11.12 -11.28
N CYS A 97 -5.12 -9.94 -10.71
CA CYS A 97 -5.62 -9.73 -9.35
C CYS A 97 -7.01 -9.09 -9.37
N HIS A 98 -7.62 -8.93 -10.54
CA HIS A 98 -8.93 -8.29 -10.74
C HIS A 98 -9.09 -6.95 -10.01
N ILE A 99 -8.01 -6.17 -9.89
CA ILE A 99 -8.07 -4.89 -9.20
C ILE A 99 -8.73 -3.83 -10.05
N ARG A 100 -9.54 -3.01 -9.42
CA ARG A 100 -10.09 -1.80 -10.01
C ARG A 100 -9.45 -0.59 -9.35
N PHE A 101 -9.24 0.44 -10.16
CA PHE A 101 -8.76 1.73 -9.69
C PHE A 101 -9.88 2.75 -9.82
N ASP A 102 -9.98 3.67 -8.86
CA ASP A 102 -10.85 4.83 -8.95
C ASP A 102 -10.30 5.88 -9.94
N GLU A 103 -11.08 6.95 -10.14
CA GLU A 103 -10.70 8.09 -11.00
C GLU A 103 -9.40 8.79 -10.55
N GLN A 104 -9.02 8.62 -9.28
CA GLN A 104 -7.82 9.18 -8.67
C GLN A 104 -6.65 8.20 -8.67
N GLN A 105 -6.78 7.07 -9.38
CA GLN A 105 -5.78 6.00 -9.49
C GLN A 105 -5.45 5.29 -8.18
N ARG A 106 -6.34 5.33 -7.19
CA ARG A 106 -6.25 4.53 -5.97
C ARG A 106 -6.98 3.20 -6.17
N VAL A 107 -6.56 2.17 -5.46
CA VAL A 107 -7.24 0.87 -5.50
C VAL A 107 -8.62 1.04 -4.86
N CYS A 108 -9.69 0.74 -5.60
CA CYS A 108 -11.07 0.86 -5.09
C CYS A 108 -11.68 -0.49 -4.72
N CYS A 109 -11.39 -1.55 -5.46
CA CYS A 109 -11.96 -2.89 -5.25
C CYS A 109 -10.97 -3.99 -5.70
N PHE A 110 -11.04 -5.15 -5.04
CA PHE A 110 -10.36 -6.39 -5.40
C PHE A 110 -11.41 -7.51 -5.40
N PHE A 111 -11.40 -8.36 -6.43
CA PHE A 111 -12.30 -9.53 -6.50
C PHE A 111 -11.43 -10.79 -6.43
N GLN A 112 -11.65 -11.61 -5.41
CA GLN A 112 -11.02 -12.91 -5.25
C GLN A 112 -11.97 -13.95 -5.86
N ASP A 113 -11.54 -14.68 -6.88
CA ASP A 113 -12.26 -15.86 -7.40
C ASP A 113 -12.07 -17.07 -6.47
#